data_AF-A0A6C0KI22-F1
#
_entry.id   AF-A0A6C0KI22-F1
#
_cell.length_a   1.000
_cell.length_b   1.000
_cell.length_c   1.000
_cell.angle_alpha   90.00
_cell.angle_beta   90.00
_cell.angle_gamma   90.00
#
_symmetry.space_group_name_H-M   'P 1'
#
loop_
_entity.id
_entity.type
_entity.pdbx_description
1 polymer ?
#
loop_
_entity_poly.entity_id
_entity_poly.type
_entity_poly.pdbx_seq_one_letter_code
_entity_poly.pdbx_strand_id
1 'polypeptide(L)'
;MNKSKYMFIFNYKCLMYMFMDKNILKLMFIGILTGITASFVGGGAEILIVPLLIYLKVFEDYKTAIGTSLASLLLPIGIVAVFFYARQRCKGKSCVRWSYAFILSFFFVLGTFASYFTAQLETSFLKLIFAVLLILFGIIIIIQEKGGIL
;
A
#
# COMPACT_ATOMS: atom_id res chain seq x y z
N MET A 1 28.96 -26.97 0.19
CA MET A 1 28.04 -27.65 -0.76
C MET A 1 26.72 -27.92 -0.01
N ASN A 2 25.49 -27.61 -0.40
CA ASN A 2 24.85 -26.91 -1.52
C ASN A 2 23.42 -26.55 -0.99
N LYS A 3 23.12 -25.27 -0.73
CA LYS A 3 21.84 -24.79 -0.14
C LYS A 3 20.79 -24.37 -1.19
N SER A 4 21.04 -24.66 -2.47
CA SER A 4 20.33 -24.03 -3.60
C SER A 4 19.14 -24.82 -4.18
N LYS A 5 18.71 -25.94 -3.57
CA LYS A 5 17.70 -26.84 -4.17
C LYS A 5 16.31 -26.85 -3.50
N TYR A 6 16.12 -26.21 -2.35
CA TYR A 6 14.83 -26.30 -1.62
C TYR A 6 13.88 -25.11 -1.82
N MET A 7 14.24 -24.11 -2.63
CA MET A 7 13.48 -22.87 -2.76
C MET A 7 12.41 -22.87 -3.88
N PHE A 8 12.38 -23.88 -4.77
CA PHE A 8 11.53 -23.85 -5.98
C PHE A 8 10.33 -24.81 -6.00
N ILE A 9 10.26 -25.81 -5.12
CA ILE A 9 9.18 -26.83 -5.15
C ILE A 9 7.95 -26.41 -4.30
N PHE A 10 8.05 -25.31 -3.54
CA PHE A 10 6.94 -24.75 -2.74
C PHE A 10 5.94 -23.88 -3.55
N ASN A 11 5.93 -23.99 -4.88
CA ASN A 11 5.31 -22.97 -5.75
C ASN A 11 3.85 -23.29 -6.16
N TYR A 12 3.51 -24.52 -6.53
CA TYR A 12 2.16 -24.81 -7.08
C TYR A 12 1.16 -25.38 -6.06
N LYS A 13 1.62 -26.16 -5.06
CA LYS A 13 0.74 -26.71 -4.02
C LYS A 13 0.25 -25.64 -3.03
N CYS A 14 1.10 -24.66 -2.74
CA CYS A 14 0.76 -23.49 -1.92
C CYS A 14 -0.23 -22.58 -2.66
N LEU A 15 0.00 -22.34 -3.96
CA LEU A 15 -0.91 -21.58 -4.84
C LEU A 15 -2.30 -22.22 -4.95
N MET A 16 -2.38 -23.55 -4.97
CA MET A 16 -3.65 -24.28 -4.98
C MET A 16 -4.37 -24.24 -3.61
N TYR A 17 -3.63 -24.34 -2.50
CA TYR A 17 -4.19 -24.16 -1.15
C TYR A 17 -4.73 -22.74 -0.93
N MET A 18 -4.02 -21.74 -1.46
CA MET A 18 -4.39 -20.33 -1.47
C MET A 18 -5.61 -20.02 -2.35
N PHE A 19 -6.04 -20.96 -3.20
CA PHE A 19 -7.29 -20.90 -4.00
C PHE A 19 -8.49 -21.60 -3.32
N MET A 20 -8.27 -22.29 -2.20
CA MET A 20 -9.28 -23.10 -1.50
C MET A 20 -9.65 -22.56 -0.09
N ASP A 21 -9.24 -21.32 0.21
CA ASP A 21 -9.57 -20.58 1.43
C ASP A 21 -10.89 -19.81 1.31
N LYS A 22 -11.74 -19.86 2.34
CA LYS A 22 -13.03 -19.14 2.39
C LYS A 22 -12.88 -17.61 2.22
N ASN A 23 -11.68 -17.07 2.40
CA ASN A 23 -11.39 -15.64 2.36
C ASN A 23 -11.01 -15.10 0.97
N ILE A 24 -10.76 -15.96 -0.03
CA ILE A 24 -10.33 -15.53 -1.38
C ILE A 24 -11.37 -14.64 -2.04
N LEU A 25 -12.63 -15.02 -1.92
CA LEU A 25 -13.73 -14.26 -2.52
C LEU A 25 -13.80 -12.85 -1.93
N LYS A 26 -13.50 -12.70 -0.63
CA LYS A 26 -13.36 -11.39 0.05
C LYS A 26 -12.13 -10.63 -0.46
N LEU A 27 -10.98 -11.30 -0.61
CA LEU A 27 -9.74 -10.68 -1.10
C LEU A 27 -9.89 -10.17 -2.55
N MET A 28 -10.55 -10.93 -3.42
CA MET A 28 -10.86 -10.51 -4.79
C MET A 28 -11.76 -9.27 -4.79
N PHE A 29 -12.79 -9.25 -3.95
CA PHE A 29 -13.69 -8.10 -3.82
C PHE A 29 -12.94 -6.85 -3.34
N ILE A 30 -12.13 -6.97 -2.29
CA ILE A 30 -11.26 -5.89 -1.79
C ILE A 30 -10.32 -5.40 -2.90
N GLY A 31 -9.67 -6.32 -3.62
CA GLY A 31 -8.76 -6.01 -4.71
C GLY A 31 -9.41 -5.21 -5.84
N ILE A 32 -10.61 -5.60 -6.27
CA ILE A 32 -11.36 -4.88 -7.30
C ILE A 32 -11.77 -3.49 -6.80
N LEU A 33 -12.36 -3.41 -5.61
CA LEU A 33 -12.84 -2.14 -5.05
C LEU A 33 -11.68 -1.13 -4.91
N THR A 34 -10.58 -1.60 -4.32
CA THR A 34 -9.39 -0.79 -4.08
C THR A 34 -8.68 -0.43 -5.38
N GLY A 35 -8.61 -1.33 -6.36
CA GLY A 35 -8.01 -1.06 -7.68
C GLY A 35 -8.77 -0.01 -8.48
N ILE A 36 -10.10 -0.01 -8.42
CA ILE A 36 -10.93 1.04 -9.03
C ILE A 36 -10.61 2.37 -8.33
N THR A 37 -10.69 2.43 -7.00
CA THR A 37 -10.39 3.68 -6.27
C THR A 37 -8.96 4.18 -6.49
N ALA A 38 -7.98 3.27 -6.59
CA ALA A 38 -6.58 3.60 -6.90
C ALA A 38 -6.45 4.28 -8.26
N SER A 39 -7.20 3.81 -9.26
CA SER A 39 -7.15 4.33 -10.62
C SER A 39 -7.75 5.73 -10.73
N PHE A 40 -8.77 6.04 -9.93
CA PHE A 40 -9.37 7.38 -9.86
C PHE A 40 -8.51 8.38 -9.07
N VAL A 41 -7.87 7.93 -7.98
CA VAL A 41 -7.13 8.81 -7.05
C VAL A 41 -5.61 8.86 -7.34
N GLY A 42 -5.07 7.93 -8.12
CA GLY A 42 -3.67 7.90 -8.53
C GLY A 42 -2.66 7.37 -7.49
N GLY A 43 -3.09 7.04 -6.27
CA GLY A 43 -2.19 6.52 -5.22
C GLY A 43 -2.78 6.25 -3.82
N GLY A 44 -4.05 6.59 -3.56
CA GLY A 44 -4.66 6.55 -2.21
C GLY A 44 -5.28 5.23 -1.75
N ALA A 45 -5.01 4.09 -2.43
CA ALA A 45 -5.69 2.83 -2.12
C ALA A 45 -5.29 2.21 -0.76
N GLU A 46 -4.15 2.61 -0.20
CA GLU A 46 -3.67 2.08 1.09
C GLU A 46 -4.57 2.39 2.27
N ILE A 47 -5.25 3.53 2.22
CA ILE A 47 -6.14 3.99 3.27
C ILE A 47 -7.37 3.08 3.36
N LEU A 48 -7.77 2.47 2.24
CA LEU A 48 -8.96 1.61 2.17
C LEU A 48 -8.66 0.14 2.47
N ILE A 49 -7.49 -0.39 2.08
CA ILE A 49 -7.20 -1.84 2.20
C ILE A 49 -7.19 -2.31 3.65
N VAL A 50 -6.54 -1.57 4.55
CA VAL A 50 -6.42 -1.94 5.98
C VAL A 50 -7.79 -2.05 6.68
N PRO A 51 -8.67 -1.03 6.66
CA PRO A 51 -9.98 -1.14 7.29
C PRO A 51 -10.86 -2.20 6.65
N LEU A 52 -10.76 -2.44 5.33
CA LEU A 52 -11.57 -3.47 4.65
C LEU A 52 -11.15 -4.89 5.08
N LEU A 53 -9.85 -5.13 5.25
CA LEU A 53 -9.32 -6.42 5.73
C LEU A 53 -9.83 -6.76 7.14
N ILE A 54 -9.90 -5.76 8.02
CA ILE A 54 -10.36 -5.95 9.41
C ILE A 54 -11.88 -6.03 9.47
N TYR A 55 -12.58 -5.17 8.73
CA TYR A 55 -14.04 -5.14 8.69
C TYR A 55 -14.63 -6.44 8.13
N LEU A 56 -14.00 -7.00 7.09
CA LEU A 56 -14.40 -8.28 6.50
C LEU A 56 -13.91 -9.50 7.29
N LYS A 57 -13.29 -9.28 8.46
CA LYS A 57 -12.73 -10.30 9.37
C LYS A 57 -11.78 -11.25 8.63
N VAL A 58 -10.94 -10.72 7.76
CA VAL A 58 -9.88 -11.51 7.08
C VAL A 58 -8.70 -11.72 8.02
N PHE A 59 -8.38 -10.70 8.83
CA PHE A 59 -7.38 -10.75 9.88
C PHE A 59 -7.93 -10.14 11.16
N GLU A 60 -7.65 -10.77 12.30
CA GLU A 60 -7.96 -10.23 13.64
C GLU A 60 -6.88 -9.25 14.11
N ASP A 61 -5.62 -9.51 13.71
CA ASP A 61 -4.48 -8.67 14.06
C ASP A 61 -4.30 -7.47 13.13
N TYR A 62 -4.35 -6.26 13.70
CA TYR A 62 -4.15 -5.01 12.96
C TYR A 62 -2.76 -4.92 12.32
N LYS A 63 -1.73 -5.42 13.02
CA LYS A 63 -0.33 -5.38 12.56
C LYS A 63 -0.13 -6.24 11.30
N THR A 64 -0.77 -7.41 11.27
CA THR A 64 -0.76 -8.33 10.13
C THR A 64 -1.54 -7.77 8.93
N ALA A 65 -2.68 -7.11 9.18
CA ALA A 65 -3.44 -6.42 8.14
C ALA A 65 -2.63 -5.27 7.48
N ILE A 66 -1.93 -4.45 8.28
CA ILE A 66 -1.05 -3.40 7.74
C ILE A 66 0.07 -4.01 6.89
N GLY A 67 0.79 -5.01 7.41
CA GLY A 67 1.89 -5.65 6.70
C GLY A 67 1.45 -6.26 5.36
N THR A 68 0.29 -6.91 5.34
CA THR A 68 -0.31 -7.51 4.13
C THR A 68 -0.73 -6.43 3.12
N SER A 69 -1.29 -5.32 3.60
CA SER A 69 -1.65 -4.16 2.78
C SER A 69 -0.41 -3.55 2.11
N LEU A 70 0.66 -3.30 2.90
CA LEU A 70 1.92 -2.75 2.40
C LEU A 70 2.56 -3.68 1.36
N ALA A 71 2.59 -5.00 1.61
CA ALA A 71 3.11 -5.96 0.65
C ALA A 71 2.33 -5.94 -0.68
N SER A 72 1.00 -5.90 -0.61
CA SER A 72 0.13 -5.83 -1.79
C SER A 72 0.30 -4.50 -2.56
N LEU A 73 0.54 -3.40 -1.86
CA LEU A 73 0.70 -2.09 -2.48
C LEU A 73 2.07 -1.88 -3.10
N LEU A 74 3.15 -2.17 -2.37
CA LEU A 74 4.49 -1.86 -2.87
C LEU A 74 4.94 -2.84 -3.96
N LEU A 75 4.53 -4.10 -3.92
CA LEU A 75 4.92 -5.08 -4.94
C LEU A 75 4.08 -4.93 -6.22
N PRO A 76 2.87 -5.50 -6.35
CA PRO A 76 2.18 -5.48 -7.63
C PRO A 76 1.63 -4.10 -8.00
N ILE A 77 0.97 -3.40 -7.07
CA ILE A 77 0.24 -2.16 -7.39
C ILE A 77 1.21 -1.03 -7.71
N GLY A 78 2.28 -0.87 -6.92
CA GLY A 78 3.28 0.17 -7.10
C GLY A 78 4.05 0.02 -8.41
N ILE A 79 4.45 -1.20 -8.76
CA ILE A 79 5.13 -1.49 -10.03
C ILE A 79 4.23 -1.13 -11.23
N VAL A 80 2.96 -1.55 -11.18
CA VAL A 80 1.99 -1.27 -12.24
C VAL A 80 1.72 0.23 -12.34
N ALA A 81 1.53 0.92 -11.21
CA ALA A 81 1.28 2.36 -11.17
C ALA A 81 2.46 3.16 -11.76
N VAL A 82 3.69 2.86 -11.33
CA VAL A 82 4.90 3.52 -11.88
C VAL A 82 5.02 3.27 -13.38
N PHE A 83 4.72 2.05 -13.85
CA PHE A 83 4.76 1.73 -15.27
C PHE A 83 3.74 2.54 -16.10
N PHE A 84 2.51 2.69 -15.62
CA PHE A 84 1.50 3.53 -16.27
C PHE A 84 1.91 5.00 -16.29
N TYR A 85 2.34 5.56 -15.14
CA TYR A 85 2.75 6.96 -15.03
C TYR A 85 4.05 7.27 -15.79
N ALA A 86 4.95 6.30 -15.93
CA ALA A 86 6.17 6.46 -16.72
C ALA A 86 5.87 6.53 -18.22
N ARG A 87 4.81 5.84 -18.68
CA ARG A 87 4.33 5.88 -20.07
C ARG A 87 3.44 7.08 -20.36
N GLN A 88 2.74 7.63 -19.36
CA GLN A 88 2.00 8.86 -19.53
C GLN A 88 2.95 10.05 -19.76
N ARG A 89 2.60 10.87 -20.76
CA ARG A 89 3.26 12.14 -21.07
C ARG A 89 2.49 13.27 -20.42
N CYS A 90 3.06 13.88 -19.39
CA CYS A 90 2.51 15.09 -18.78
C CYS A 90 3.28 16.30 -19.34
N LYS A 91 2.58 17.20 -20.04
CA LYS A 91 3.15 18.45 -20.58
C LYS A 91 4.46 18.24 -21.38
N GLY A 92 4.48 17.23 -22.26
CA GLY A 92 5.63 16.93 -23.13
C GLY A 92 6.84 16.27 -22.46
N LYS A 93 6.82 16.03 -21.15
CA LYS A 93 7.86 15.31 -20.40
C LYS A 93 7.27 14.05 -19.73
N SER A 94 8.13 13.17 -19.22
CA SER A 94 7.67 12.06 -18.36
C SER A 94 7.02 12.64 -17.11
N CYS A 95 5.84 12.11 -16.72
CA CYS A 95 5.18 12.50 -15.47
C CYS A 95 6.02 12.12 -14.23
N VAL A 96 6.95 11.18 -14.39
CA VAL A 96 7.83 10.70 -13.33
C VAL A 96 9.16 11.46 -13.33
N ARG A 97 9.46 12.17 -12.25
CA ARG A 97 10.77 12.78 -12.01
C ARG A 97 11.67 11.82 -11.23
N TRP A 98 12.42 11.00 -11.96
CA TRP A 98 13.28 9.94 -11.40
C TRP A 98 14.24 10.41 -10.30
N SER A 99 14.86 11.59 -10.43
CA SER A 99 15.77 12.13 -9.40
C SER A 99 15.10 12.32 -8.04
N TYR A 100 13.86 12.80 -8.02
CA TYR A 100 13.10 12.99 -6.78
C TYR A 100 12.65 11.64 -6.21
N ALA A 101 12.24 10.71 -7.08
CA ALA A 101 11.84 9.36 -6.68
C ALA A 101 12.98 8.62 -5.94
N PHE A 102 14.24 8.74 -6.43
CA PHE A 102 15.39 8.13 -5.76
C PHE A 102 15.70 8.78 -4.40
N ILE A 103 15.69 10.11 -4.32
CA ILE A 103 15.87 10.81 -3.03
C ILE A 103 14.79 10.38 -2.03
N LEU A 104 13.53 10.35 -2.44
CA LEU A 104 12.41 9.97 -1.60
C LEU A 104 12.54 8.52 -1.11
N SER A 105 12.83 7.59 -2.03
CA SER A 105 13.00 6.18 -1.68
C SER A 105 14.14 5.98 -0.68
N PHE A 106 15.27 6.68 -0.85
CA PHE A 106 16.41 6.59 0.05
C PHE A 106 16.06 7.06 1.48
N PHE A 107 15.47 8.26 1.59
CA PHE A 107 15.05 8.79 2.89
C PHE A 107 13.91 8.00 3.52
N PHE A 108 13.03 7.41 2.71
CA PHE A 108 11.96 6.53 3.19
C PHE A 108 12.53 5.28 3.87
N VAL A 109 13.50 4.61 3.24
CA VAL A 109 14.17 3.44 3.84
C VAL A 109 14.85 3.83 5.17
N LEU A 110 15.56 4.96 5.22
CA LEU A 110 16.14 5.49 6.45
C LEU A 110 15.10 5.74 7.55
N GLY A 111 13.97 6.36 7.20
CA GLY A 111 12.88 6.62 8.14
C GLY A 111 12.23 5.33 8.67
N THR A 112 12.05 4.31 7.83
CA THR A 112 11.51 3.01 8.25
C THR A 112 12.43 2.29 9.24
N PHE A 113 13.75 2.39 9.06
CA PHE A 113 14.72 1.85 10.01
C PHE A 113 14.64 2.55 11.37
N ALA A 114 14.47 3.87 11.39
CA ALA A 114 14.27 4.63 12.63
C ALA A 114 12.97 4.20 13.35
N SER A 115 11.89 3.98 12.59
CA SER A 115 10.61 3.53 13.15
C SER A 115 10.70 2.12 13.75
N TYR A 116 11.49 1.21 13.16
CA TYR A 116 11.70 -0.15 13.68
C TYR A 116 12.24 -0.14 15.12
N PHE A 117 13.10 0.82 15.47
CA PHE A 117 13.63 0.98 16.83
C PHE A 117 12.59 1.49 17.85
N THR A 118 11.52 2.15 17.39
CA THR A 118 10.46 2.72 18.25
C THR A 118 9.17 1.88 18.26
N ALA A 119 9.06 0.84 17.41
CA ALA A 119 7.81 0.15 17.08
C ALA A 119 7.29 -0.89 18.11
N GLN A 120 7.55 -0.69 19.40
CA GLN A 120 6.87 -1.42 20.50
C GLN A 120 5.55 -0.75 20.92
N LEU A 121 5.01 0.14 20.09
CA LEU A 121 3.80 0.89 20.38
C LEU A 121 2.55 0.00 20.28
N GLU A 122 1.67 0.18 21.26
CA GLU A 122 0.38 -0.48 21.34
C GLU A 122 -0.47 -0.21 20.07
N THR A 123 -1.11 -1.24 19.54
CA THR A 123 -1.87 -1.18 18.27
C THR A 123 -2.99 -0.13 18.26
N SER A 124 -3.47 0.31 19.43
CA SER A 124 -4.51 1.33 19.57
C SER A 124 -3.99 2.74 19.32
N PHE A 125 -2.78 3.06 19.80
CA PHE A 125 -2.16 4.38 19.62
C PHE A 125 -1.80 4.65 18.15
N LEU A 126 -1.28 3.63 17.45
CA LEU A 126 -0.93 3.75 16.04
C LEU A 126 -2.15 4.05 15.16
N LYS A 127 -3.29 3.42 15.45
CA LYS A 127 -4.57 3.69 14.78
C LYS A 127 -5.02 5.14 14.96
N LEU A 128 -4.94 5.65 16.19
CA LEU A 128 -5.36 7.01 16.52
C LEU A 128 -4.50 8.06 15.78
N ILE A 129 -3.18 7.89 15.80
CA ILE A 129 -2.24 8.77 15.10
C ILE A 129 -2.50 8.78 13.60
N PHE A 130 -2.70 7.61 13.00
CA PHE A 130 -2.99 7.50 11.57
C PHE A 130 -4.34 8.16 11.23
N ALA A 131 -5.38 7.93 12.03
CA ALA A 131 -6.69 8.55 11.83
C ALA A 131 -6.63 10.09 11.91
N VAL A 132 -5.92 10.64 12.90
CA VAL A 132 -5.74 12.09 13.05
C VAL A 132 -4.96 12.67 11.86
N LEU A 133 -3.89 12.01 11.40
CA LEU A 133 -3.13 12.42 10.21
C LEU A 133 -4.01 12.44 8.95
N LEU A 134 -4.86 11.43 8.76
CA LEU A 134 -5.78 11.37 7.62
C LEU A 134 -6.80 12.50 7.63
N ILE A 135 -7.39 12.79 8.79
CA ILE A 135 -8.33 13.92 8.95
C ILE A 135 -7.61 15.23 8.62
N LEU A 136 -6.39 15.41 9.14
CA LEU A 136 -5.60 16.61 8.91
C LEU A 136 -5.27 16.80 7.43
N PHE A 137 -4.80 15.76 6.72
CA PHE A 137 -4.57 15.82 5.28
C PHE A 137 -5.86 16.07 4.49
N GLY A 138 -6.97 15.44 4.88
CA GLY A 138 -8.27 15.68 4.27
C GLY A 138 -8.70 17.14 4.37
N ILE A 139 -8.56 17.75 5.55
CA ILE A 139 -8.86 19.17 5.77
C ILE A 139 -7.95 20.05 4.92
N ILE A 140 -6.64 19.77 4.88
CA ILE A 140 -5.67 20.55 4.07
C ILE A 140 -6.08 20.53 2.59
N ILE A 141 -6.42 19.36 2.04
CA ILE A 141 -6.85 19.22 0.64
C ILE A 141 -8.12 20.04 0.37
N ILE A 142 -9.12 19.97 1.28
CA ILE A 142 -10.37 20.73 1.15
C ILE A 142 -10.13 22.25 1.19
N ILE A 143 -9.25 22.71 2.07
CA ILE A 143 -8.89 24.13 2.16
C ILE A 143 -8.15 24.57 0.90
N GLN A 144 -7.28 23.73 0.35
CA GLN A 144 -6.50 24.02 -0.84
C GLN A 144 -7.38 24.09 -2.10
N GLU A 145 -8.41 23.25 -2.20
CA GLU A 145 -9.43 23.33 -3.24
C GLU A 145 -10.18 24.68 -3.20
N LYS A 146 -10.46 25.20 -1.99
CA LYS A 146 -11.10 26.51 -1.83
C LYS A 146 -10.17 27.70 -2.07
N GLY A 147 -8.86 27.51 -2.00
CA GLY A 147 -7.84 28.56 -2.16
C GLY A 147 -7.35 28.78 -3.60
N GLY A 148 -7.80 27.98 -4.57
CA GLY A 148 -7.34 27.99 -5.97
C GLY A 148 -8.00 29.01 -6.90
N ILE A 149 -8.68 30.03 -6.37
CA ILE A 149 -9.26 31.15 -7.14
C ILE A 149 -8.50 32.43 -6.80
N LEU A 150 -7.20 32.48 -7.09
CA LEU A 150 -6.42 33.72 -7.27
C LEU A 150 -5.33 33.48 -8.32
#